data_AF-A0A2E7XKD9-F1
#
_entry.id   AF-A0A2E7XKD9-F1
#
_cell.length_a   1.000
_cell.length_b   1.000
_cell.length_c   1.000
_cell.angle_alpha   90.00
_cell.angle_beta   90.00
_cell.angle_gamma   90.00
#
_symmetry.space_group_name_H-M   'P 1'
#
loop_
_entity.id
_entity.type
_entity.pdbx_description
1 polymer ?
#
loop_
_entity_poly.entity_id
_entity_poly.type
_entity_poly.pdbx_seq_one_letter_code
_entity_poly.pdbx_strand_id
1 'polypeptide(L)'
;MLYSSVYMVLGVLTGVSLGSFWDHFGTSIKSGYPTTIIHFLEEEQMKIKYLLNALATTLLMLGSALSFAGGWDNEKGLDQVTVDAELVCLGCSLKKLSGANAQCGLYTLHDVGVRLADGSLLTIVNNAAGHDTIRAHKLVIGKKAKITGWLYPNANHIEIDSIDIAGVSGNQLVTAAWEEDQKVAKALLARKPGEAPVHSQDEHSH
;
A
#
# COMPACT_ATOMS: atom_id res chain seq x y z
N MET A 1 8.12 -20.90 -15.79
CA MET A 1 9.09 -20.19 -16.66
C MET A 1 8.31 -19.31 -17.64
N LEU A 2 7.93 -18.11 -17.22
CA LEU A 2 7.19 -17.14 -18.04
C LEU A 2 7.85 -15.77 -17.86
N TYR A 3 9.10 -15.65 -18.32
CA TYR A 3 9.90 -14.42 -18.22
C TYR A 3 10.47 -13.94 -19.56
N SER A 4 10.02 -14.51 -20.69
CA SER A 4 10.64 -14.23 -22.00
C SER A 4 9.80 -13.36 -22.94
N SER A 5 8.54 -13.06 -22.62
CA SER A 5 7.61 -12.45 -23.57
C SER A 5 7.41 -10.94 -23.40
N VAL A 6 7.78 -10.37 -22.24
CA VAL A 6 7.58 -8.94 -21.96
C VAL A 6 8.75 -8.08 -22.46
N TYR A 7 9.96 -8.65 -22.57
CA TYR A 7 11.12 -7.93 -23.08
C TYR A 7 11.13 -7.74 -24.61
N MET A 8 10.39 -8.55 -25.36
CA MET A 8 10.33 -8.42 -26.82
C MET A 8 9.41 -7.29 -27.28
N VAL A 9 8.42 -6.90 -26.48
CA VAL A 9 7.57 -5.73 -26.79
C VAL A 9 8.23 -4.43 -26.32
N LEU A 10 9.08 -4.47 -25.28
CA LEU A 10 9.87 -3.31 -24.87
C LEU A 10 11.05 -3.02 -25.81
N GLY A 11 11.70 -4.04 -26.38
CA GLY A 11 12.87 -3.86 -27.25
C GLY A 11 12.58 -3.23 -28.62
N VAL A 12 11.35 -3.36 -29.11
CA VAL A 12 10.96 -2.81 -30.43
C VAL A 12 10.56 -1.34 -30.36
N LEU A 13 10.13 -0.85 -29.18
CA LEU A 13 9.82 0.56 -28.94
C LEU A 13 11.03 1.40 -28.51
N THR A 14 12.14 0.76 -28.09
CA THR A 14 13.38 1.46 -27.70
C THR A 14 14.42 1.57 -28.81
N GLY A 15 14.22 0.88 -29.94
CA GLY A 15 15.18 0.85 -31.06
C GLY A 15 15.08 2.04 -32.01
N VAL A 16 13.94 2.73 -32.05
CA VAL A 16 13.82 4.02 -32.71
C VAL A 16 13.92 5.06 -31.61
N SER A 17 15.17 5.42 -31.25
CA SER A 17 15.34 6.67 -30.51
C SER A 17 14.60 7.74 -31.31
N LEU A 18 13.77 8.55 -30.65
CA LEU A 18 13.12 9.69 -31.31
C LEU A 18 14.16 10.56 -32.05
N GLY A 19 15.44 10.53 -31.67
CA GLY A 19 16.55 11.10 -32.44
C GLY A 19 16.66 10.56 -33.87
N SER A 20 16.63 9.24 -34.04
CA SER A 20 16.84 8.56 -35.32
C SER A 20 15.74 8.81 -36.36
N PHE A 21 14.50 9.05 -35.92
CA PHE A 21 13.39 9.42 -36.82
C PHE A 21 13.59 10.84 -37.38
N TRP A 22 14.06 11.77 -36.55
CA TRP A 22 14.34 13.15 -36.96
C TRP A 22 15.64 13.27 -37.79
N ASP A 23 16.65 12.44 -37.52
CA ASP A 23 17.91 12.43 -38.27
C ASP A 23 17.71 11.96 -39.72
N HIS A 24 16.72 11.08 -39.96
CA HIS A 24 16.39 10.60 -41.30
C HIS A 24 15.62 11.64 -42.14
N PHE A 25 14.82 12.52 -41.52
CA PHE A 25 14.12 13.61 -42.21
C PHE A 25 14.94 14.91 -42.29
N GLY A 26 15.84 15.16 -41.34
CA GLY A 26 16.62 16.41 -41.23
C GLY A 26 17.78 16.56 -42.22
N THR A 27 18.18 15.48 -42.90
CA THR A 27 19.32 15.51 -43.84
C THR A 27 18.93 15.88 -45.27
N SER A 28 17.65 15.89 -45.63
CA SER A 28 17.22 16.10 -47.02
C SER A 28 16.78 17.53 -47.38
N ILE A 29 16.79 18.50 -46.44
CA ILE A 29 16.28 19.87 -46.70
C ILE A 29 17.40 20.89 -46.97
N LYS A 30 18.68 20.51 -46.80
CA LYS A 30 19.79 21.48 -46.69
C LYS A 30 20.39 21.99 -48.01
N SER A 31 19.95 21.53 -49.18
CA SER A 31 20.47 22.04 -50.47
C SER A 31 19.37 22.70 -51.30
N GLY A 32 19.18 24.02 -51.12
CA GLY A 32 18.46 24.86 -52.09
C GLY A 32 17.46 25.87 -51.55
N TYR A 33 17.16 25.88 -50.25
CA TYR A 33 16.18 26.81 -49.66
C TYR A 33 16.86 28.03 -49.02
N PRO A 34 16.26 29.24 -49.10
CA PRO A 34 16.75 30.41 -48.39
C PRO A 34 16.76 30.15 -46.88
N THR A 35 17.81 30.63 -46.20
CA THR A 35 18.08 30.41 -44.78
C THR A 35 16.92 30.75 -43.85
N THR A 36 16.08 31.72 -44.22
CA THR A 36 14.86 32.10 -43.49
C THR A 36 13.81 30.99 -43.44
N ILE A 37 13.67 30.19 -44.50
CA ILE A 37 12.72 29.05 -44.52
C ILE A 37 13.25 27.90 -43.66
N ILE A 38 14.57 27.69 -43.66
CA ILE A 38 15.21 26.66 -42.83
C ILE A 38 15.03 26.98 -41.34
N HIS A 39 15.27 28.23 -40.94
CA HIS A 39 15.06 28.65 -39.55
C HIS A 39 13.60 28.53 -39.09
N PHE A 40 12.63 28.90 -39.94
CA PHE A 40 11.22 28.74 -39.64
C PHE A 40 10.83 27.26 -39.44
N LEU A 41 11.31 26.38 -40.31
CA LEU A 41 11.07 24.94 -40.20
C LEU A 41 11.72 24.36 -38.94
N GLU A 42 12.96 24.72 -38.61
CA GLU A 42 13.62 24.26 -37.39
C GLU A 42 12.90 24.70 -36.11
N GLU A 43 12.33 25.90 -36.08
CA GLU A 43 11.56 26.42 -34.96
C GLU A 43 10.25 25.62 -34.74
N GLU A 44 9.52 25.33 -35.82
CA GLU A 44 8.29 24.53 -35.76
C GLU A 44 8.58 23.07 -35.35
N GLN A 45 9.69 22.50 -35.82
CA GLN A 45 10.12 21.16 -35.42
C GLN A 45 10.48 21.07 -33.92
N MET A 46 11.10 22.12 -33.38
CA MET A 46 11.41 22.21 -31.95
C MET A 46 10.14 22.31 -31.09
N LYS A 47 9.14 23.09 -31.53
CA LYS A 47 7.84 23.19 -30.82
C LYS A 47 7.11 21.85 -30.78
N ILE A 48 7.05 21.13 -31.90
CA ILE A 48 6.39 19.81 -32.01
C ILE A 48 7.09 18.78 -31.10
N LYS A 49 8.43 18.75 -31.07
CA LYS A 49 9.20 17.87 -30.17
C LYS A 49 8.88 18.14 -28.70
N TYR A 50 8.84 19.40 -28.28
CA TYR A 50 8.51 19.77 -26.91
C TYR A 50 7.09 19.35 -26.52
N LEU A 51 6.13 19.55 -27.42
CA LEU A 51 4.73 19.17 -27.19
C LEU A 51 4.55 17.65 -27.04
N LEU A 52 5.21 16.86 -27.90
CA LEU A 52 5.20 15.40 -27.82
C LEU A 52 5.85 14.88 -26.55
N ASN A 53 6.97 15.47 -26.13
CA ASN A 53 7.65 15.09 -24.88
C ASN A 53 6.80 15.45 -23.65
N ALA A 54 6.14 16.61 -23.65
CA ALA A 54 5.21 17.00 -22.58
C ALA A 54 4.00 16.06 -22.50
N LEU A 55 3.45 15.66 -23.66
CA LEU A 55 2.35 14.70 -23.72
C LEU A 55 2.77 13.32 -23.18
N ALA A 56 3.95 12.84 -23.60
CA ALA A 56 4.48 11.55 -23.16
C ALA A 56 4.75 11.53 -21.64
N THR A 57 5.34 12.59 -21.08
CA THR A 57 5.55 12.70 -19.62
C THR A 57 4.25 12.79 -18.84
N THR A 58 3.24 13.49 -19.37
CA THR A 58 1.92 13.56 -18.74
C THR A 58 1.23 12.19 -18.74
N LEU A 59 1.31 11.44 -19.85
CA LEU A 59 0.74 10.09 -19.96
C LEU A 59 1.41 9.08 -19.01
N LEU A 60 2.73 9.18 -18.85
CA LEU A 60 3.51 8.38 -17.90
C LEU A 60 3.13 8.68 -16.43
N MET A 61 2.83 9.94 -16.11
CA MET A 61 2.36 10.35 -14.78
C MET A 61 0.91 9.92 -14.50
N LEU A 62 0.08 9.77 -15.53
CA LEU A 62 -1.30 9.27 -15.41
C LEU A 62 -1.35 7.75 -15.23
N GLY A 63 -0.39 7.01 -15.79
CA GLY A 63 -0.33 5.55 -15.70
C GLY A 63 0.02 5.00 -14.30
N SER A 64 0.68 5.79 -13.45
CA SER A 64 1.05 5.38 -12.09
C SER A 64 -0.10 5.46 -11.08
N ALA A 65 -1.22 6.11 -11.43
CA ALA A 65 -2.35 6.34 -10.52
C ALA A 65 -3.39 5.20 -10.49
N LEU A 66 -3.28 4.19 -11.37
CA LEU A 66 -4.34 3.17 -11.57
C LEU A 66 -3.99 1.77 -11.03
N SER A 67 -2.96 1.63 -10.20
CA SER A 67 -2.50 0.32 -9.73
C SER A 67 -3.15 -0.14 -8.43
N PHE A 68 -4.41 0.22 -8.18
CA PHE A 68 -5.22 -0.42 -7.13
C PHE A 68 -6.10 -1.47 -7.80
N ALA A 69 -5.74 -2.75 -7.63
CA ALA A 69 -6.61 -3.86 -8.01
C ALA A 69 -7.81 -3.84 -7.05
N GLY A 70 -8.90 -3.24 -7.52
CA GLY A 70 -10.03 -2.88 -6.68
C GLY A 70 -11.25 -2.45 -7.50
N GLY A 71 -12.44 -2.64 -6.94
CA GLY A 71 -13.71 -2.30 -7.58
C GLY A 71 -14.56 -1.41 -6.68
N TRP A 72 -15.31 -0.50 -7.28
CA TRP A 72 -16.20 0.40 -6.56
C TRP A 72 -17.31 -0.35 -5.82
N ASP A 73 -17.44 -0.10 -4.52
CA ASP A 73 -18.53 -0.60 -3.68
C ASP A 73 -19.57 0.51 -3.46
N ASN A 74 -20.77 0.31 -4.02
CA ASN A 74 -21.88 1.27 -3.91
C ASN A 74 -22.46 1.38 -2.49
N GLU A 75 -22.39 0.34 -1.67
CA GLU A 75 -22.93 0.34 -0.31
C GLU A 75 -22.01 1.13 0.63
N LYS A 76 -20.70 1.01 0.41
CA LYS A 76 -19.67 1.73 1.18
C LYS A 76 -19.35 3.12 0.63
N GLY A 77 -19.65 3.38 -0.65
CA GLY A 77 -19.29 4.60 -1.35
C GLY A 77 -17.78 4.78 -1.51
N LEU A 78 -17.04 3.67 -1.61
CA LEU A 78 -15.59 3.61 -1.63
C LEU A 78 -15.12 2.44 -2.50
N ASP A 79 -13.92 2.54 -3.06
CA ASP A 79 -13.29 1.42 -3.74
C ASP A 79 -12.82 0.37 -2.74
N GLN A 80 -13.19 -0.89 -2.99
CA GLN A 80 -12.54 -2.02 -2.36
C GLN A 80 -11.17 -2.19 -3.00
N VAL A 81 -10.10 -2.36 -2.21
CA VAL A 81 -8.72 -2.48 -2.69
C VAL A 81 -8.05 -3.73 -2.11
N THR A 82 -7.11 -4.28 -2.86
CA THR A 82 -6.19 -5.32 -2.35
C THR A 82 -4.81 -4.73 -2.08
N VAL A 83 -4.31 -4.88 -0.85
CA VAL A 83 -3.01 -4.35 -0.42
C VAL A 83 -2.15 -5.44 0.22
N ASP A 84 -0.85 -5.41 -0.08
CA ASP A 84 0.15 -6.18 0.66
C ASP A 84 0.61 -5.36 1.88
N ALA A 85 0.56 -5.98 3.06
CA ALA A 85 0.86 -5.31 4.33
C ALA A 85 1.63 -6.22 5.29
N GLU A 86 2.13 -5.63 6.37
CA GLU A 86 2.65 -6.35 7.53
C GLU A 86 1.76 -6.08 8.74
N LEU A 87 1.39 -7.13 9.46
CA LEU A 87 0.64 -7.01 10.70
C LEU A 87 1.59 -6.61 11.83
N VAL A 88 1.26 -5.55 12.55
CA VAL A 88 2.15 -4.95 13.54
C VAL A 88 1.36 -4.55 14.79
N CYS A 89 2.02 -4.50 15.94
CA CYS A 89 1.46 -3.79 17.08
C CYS A 89 1.58 -2.28 16.86
N LEU A 90 0.47 -1.57 16.82
CA LEU A 90 0.44 -0.12 16.62
C LEU A 90 1.16 0.61 17.75
N GLY A 91 0.90 0.25 19.00
CA GLY A 91 1.56 0.85 20.16
C GLY A 91 3.09 0.71 20.11
N CYS A 92 3.60 -0.50 19.86
CA CYS A 92 5.04 -0.74 19.71
C CYS A 92 5.63 0.00 18.51
N SER A 93 4.89 0.10 17.40
CA SER A 93 5.35 0.81 16.20
C SER A 93 5.46 2.31 16.47
N LEU A 94 4.43 2.91 17.07
CA LEU A 94 4.43 4.32 17.46
C LEU A 94 5.50 4.63 18.50
N LYS A 95 5.75 3.74 19.47
CA LYS A 95 6.87 3.90 20.41
C LYS A 95 8.21 4.01 19.71
N LYS A 96 8.45 3.15 18.70
CA LYS A 96 9.70 3.18 17.91
C LYS A 96 9.79 4.42 17.02
N LEU A 97 8.69 4.87 16.43
CA LEU A 97 8.67 5.97 15.47
C LEU A 97 8.65 7.36 16.12
N SER A 98 7.93 7.53 17.22
CA SER A 98 7.66 8.84 17.83
C SER A 98 7.88 8.90 19.34
N GLY A 99 8.39 7.83 19.96
CA GLY A 99 8.59 7.77 21.41
C GLY A 99 7.28 7.64 22.20
N ALA A 100 6.17 7.27 21.53
CA ALA A 100 4.89 7.05 22.19
C ALA A 100 4.99 5.99 23.31
N ASN A 101 4.12 6.10 24.31
CA ASN A 101 4.04 5.08 25.34
C ASN A 101 3.23 3.88 24.83
N ALA A 102 3.93 2.80 24.48
CA ALA A 102 3.32 1.53 24.11
C ALA A 102 2.72 0.86 25.35
N GLN A 103 1.46 1.19 25.65
CA GLN A 103 0.71 0.63 26.78
C GLN A 103 0.16 -0.77 26.51
N CYS A 104 0.97 -1.63 25.88
CA CYS A 104 0.54 -2.94 25.38
C CYS A 104 0.01 -3.89 26.47
N GLY A 105 0.42 -3.69 27.73
CA GLY A 105 -0.10 -4.42 28.90
C GLY A 105 -1.45 -3.90 29.43
N LEU A 106 -1.89 -2.69 29.05
CA LEU A 106 -3.18 -2.13 29.47
C LEU A 106 -4.29 -2.48 28.48
N TYR A 107 -4.85 -3.69 28.57
CA TYR A 107 -6.08 -4.12 27.86
C TYR A 107 -6.13 -3.90 26.33
N THR A 108 -5.09 -3.31 25.75
CA THR A 108 -4.89 -3.03 24.33
C THR A 108 -4.14 -4.17 23.68
N LEU A 109 -3.71 -5.20 24.45
CA LEU A 109 -3.21 -6.51 24.00
C LEU A 109 -2.49 -6.45 22.64
N HIS A 110 -1.45 -5.62 22.58
CA HIS A 110 -0.71 -5.37 21.36
C HIS A 110 -1.60 -5.06 20.13
N ASP A 111 -2.40 -4.00 20.23
CA ASP A 111 -3.41 -3.61 19.24
C ASP A 111 -2.88 -3.76 17.81
N VAL A 112 -3.44 -4.75 17.11
CA VAL A 112 -2.92 -5.19 15.81
C VAL A 112 -3.44 -4.23 14.75
N GLY A 113 -2.50 -3.60 14.08
CA GLY A 113 -2.74 -2.80 12.89
C GLY A 113 -1.97 -3.33 11.70
N VAL A 114 -2.07 -2.61 10.60
CA VAL A 114 -1.35 -2.91 9.37
C VAL A 114 -0.31 -1.83 9.10
N ARG A 115 0.87 -2.25 8.65
CA ARG A 115 1.88 -1.38 8.07
C ARG A 115 1.93 -1.64 6.57
N LEU A 116 1.58 -0.62 5.79
CA LEU A 116 1.65 -0.64 4.33
C LEU A 116 3.10 -0.45 3.85
N ALA A 117 3.35 -0.68 2.56
CA ALA A 117 4.67 -0.57 1.94
C ALA A 117 5.28 0.84 2.00
N ASP A 118 4.44 1.87 2.03
CA ASP A 118 4.82 3.28 2.20
C ASP A 118 5.16 3.65 3.66
N GLY A 119 5.01 2.69 4.60
CA GLY A 119 5.23 2.90 6.03
C GLY A 119 4.01 3.40 6.79
N SER A 120 2.89 3.66 6.11
CA SER A 120 1.63 4.06 6.74
C SER A 120 1.13 3.00 7.71
N LEU A 121 0.73 3.44 8.90
CA LEU A 121 0.12 2.60 9.93
C LEU A 121 -1.39 2.83 9.92
N LEU A 122 -2.17 1.77 9.76
CA LEU A 122 -3.63 1.81 9.82
C LEU A 122 -4.16 0.88 10.89
N THR A 123 -5.24 1.30 11.53
CA THR A 123 -5.99 0.50 12.50
C THR A 123 -6.95 -0.42 11.77
N ILE A 124 -7.02 -1.69 12.17
CA ILE A 124 -8.00 -2.61 11.62
C ILE A 124 -9.35 -2.30 12.28
N VAL A 125 -10.39 -2.07 11.47
CA VAL A 125 -11.77 -1.97 11.97
C VAL A 125 -12.15 -3.33 12.55
N ASN A 126 -12.64 -3.33 13.80
CA ASN A 126 -13.14 -4.53 14.44
C ASN A 126 -14.50 -4.94 13.85
N ASN A 127 -14.46 -5.59 12.69
CA ASN A 127 -15.60 -6.19 12.00
C ASN A 127 -15.47 -7.72 11.96
N ALA A 128 -16.43 -8.41 11.33
CA ALA A 128 -16.48 -9.87 11.32
C ALA A 128 -15.21 -10.55 10.74
N ALA A 129 -14.58 -9.95 9.72
CA ALA A 129 -13.37 -10.51 9.11
C ALA A 129 -12.07 -10.06 9.81
N GLY A 130 -12.07 -8.89 10.44
CA GLY A 130 -10.91 -8.32 11.12
C GLY A 130 -10.75 -8.76 12.57
N HIS A 131 -11.84 -9.17 13.24
CA HIS A 131 -11.87 -9.46 14.68
C HIS A 131 -10.78 -10.44 15.11
N ASP A 132 -10.73 -11.62 14.49
CA ASP A 132 -9.80 -12.67 14.90
C ASP A 132 -8.34 -12.26 14.69
N THR A 133 -8.07 -11.48 13.64
CA THR A 133 -6.73 -10.92 13.40
C THR A 133 -6.33 -9.95 14.50
N ILE A 134 -7.25 -9.09 14.94
CA ILE A 134 -7.02 -8.15 16.06
C ILE A 134 -6.72 -8.91 17.34
N ARG A 135 -7.44 -10.02 17.61
CA ARG A 135 -7.29 -10.79 18.84
C ARG A 135 -6.04 -11.66 18.88
N ALA A 136 -5.69 -12.31 17.77
CA ALA A 136 -4.60 -13.26 17.68
C ALA A 136 -3.19 -12.60 17.61
N HIS A 137 -2.97 -11.50 18.32
CA HIS A 137 -1.76 -10.67 18.27
C HIS A 137 -0.43 -11.47 18.35
N LYS A 138 -0.33 -12.44 19.27
CA LYS A 138 0.87 -13.30 19.43
C LYS A 138 1.17 -14.14 18.20
N LEU A 139 0.14 -14.53 17.46
CA LEU A 139 0.25 -15.37 16.28
C LEU A 139 0.57 -14.55 15.03
N VAL A 140 0.00 -13.33 14.92
CA VAL A 140 -0.02 -12.58 13.65
C VAL A 140 0.99 -11.45 13.54
N ILE A 141 1.46 -10.87 14.66
CA ILE A 141 2.40 -9.74 14.62
C ILE A 141 3.72 -10.14 13.93
N GLY A 142 4.20 -9.28 13.03
CA GLY A 142 5.40 -9.46 12.23
C GLY A 142 5.18 -10.28 10.96
N LYS A 143 3.98 -10.83 10.73
CA LYS A 143 3.67 -11.58 9.51
C LYS A 143 3.22 -10.65 8.39
N LYS A 144 3.56 -11.04 7.15
CA LYS A 144 3.01 -10.41 5.95
C LYS A 144 1.59 -10.92 5.72
N ALA A 145 0.72 -10.04 5.23
CA ALA A 145 -0.65 -10.37 4.89
C ALA A 145 -1.07 -9.68 3.59
N LYS A 146 -1.91 -10.37 2.83
CA LYS A 146 -2.63 -9.79 1.70
C LYS A 146 -4.05 -9.49 2.16
N ILE A 147 -4.43 -8.22 2.12
CA ILE A 147 -5.69 -7.73 2.68
C ILE A 147 -6.53 -7.16 1.56
N THR A 148 -7.76 -7.63 1.43
CA THR A 148 -8.78 -7.03 0.57
C THR A 148 -9.78 -6.32 1.47
N GLY A 149 -10.12 -5.07 1.16
CA GLY A 149 -11.05 -4.30 2.00
C GLY A 149 -11.13 -2.83 1.61
N TRP A 150 -11.64 -2.01 2.52
CA TRP A 150 -11.83 -0.56 2.29
C TRP A 150 -10.90 0.24 3.17
N LEU A 151 -10.14 1.14 2.54
CA LEU A 151 -9.31 2.11 3.24
C LEU A 151 -10.14 3.33 3.62
N TYR A 152 -10.01 3.77 4.87
CA TYR A 152 -10.58 5.02 5.37
C TYR A 152 -9.44 5.96 5.79
N PRO A 153 -8.82 6.68 4.83
CA PRO A 153 -7.59 7.45 5.09
C PRO A 153 -7.79 8.53 6.16
N ASN A 154 -8.93 9.22 6.14
CA ASN A 154 -9.23 10.27 7.11
C ASN A 154 -9.37 9.76 8.55
N ALA A 155 -9.71 8.47 8.71
CA ALA A 155 -9.79 7.82 10.01
C ALA A 155 -8.49 7.07 10.37
N ASN A 156 -7.55 6.88 9.44
CA ASN A 156 -6.43 5.93 9.55
C ASN A 156 -6.90 4.50 9.86
N HIS A 157 -7.96 4.05 9.18
CA HIS A 157 -8.52 2.72 9.35
C HIS A 157 -8.53 1.92 8.05
N ILE A 158 -8.54 0.60 8.20
CA ILE A 158 -8.86 -0.36 7.14
C ILE A 158 -9.94 -1.31 7.64
N GLU A 159 -11.05 -1.42 6.90
CA GLU A 159 -12.03 -2.47 7.13
C GLU A 159 -11.70 -3.65 6.24
N ILE A 160 -11.58 -4.83 6.84
CA ILE A 160 -11.18 -6.05 6.15
C ILE A 160 -12.43 -6.74 5.59
N ASP A 161 -12.40 -7.10 4.31
CA ASP A 161 -13.34 -8.04 3.71
C ASP A 161 -12.75 -9.46 3.76
N SER A 162 -11.50 -9.60 3.33
CA SER A 162 -10.74 -10.85 3.42
C SER A 162 -9.26 -10.60 3.71
N ILE A 163 -8.63 -11.55 4.39
CA ILE A 163 -7.21 -11.49 4.73
C ILE A 163 -6.57 -12.87 4.59
N ASP A 164 -5.41 -12.90 3.92
CA ASP A 164 -4.52 -14.06 3.86
C ASP A 164 -3.21 -13.72 4.59
N ILE A 165 -2.92 -14.45 5.67
CA ILE A 165 -1.77 -14.19 6.54
C ILE A 165 -0.72 -15.28 6.30
N ALA A 166 0.49 -14.86 5.94
CA ALA A 166 1.57 -15.78 5.58
C ALA A 166 1.86 -16.81 6.69
N GLY A 167 1.63 -18.08 6.36
CA GLY A 167 1.89 -19.21 7.26
C GLY A 167 0.95 -19.28 8.47
N VAL A 168 -0.27 -18.77 8.37
CA VAL A 168 -1.33 -18.93 9.38
C VAL A 168 -2.59 -19.43 8.71
N SER A 169 -3.06 -20.61 9.11
CA SER A 169 -4.36 -21.11 8.64
C SER A 169 -5.52 -20.44 9.39
N GLY A 170 -6.70 -20.41 8.77
CA GLY A 170 -7.92 -19.87 9.39
C GLY A 170 -8.25 -20.53 10.74
N ASN A 171 -8.09 -21.86 10.85
CA ASN A 171 -8.34 -22.57 12.11
C ASN A 171 -7.36 -22.16 13.22
N GLN A 172 -6.08 -21.95 12.90
CA GLN A 172 -5.11 -21.45 13.88
C GLN A 172 -5.46 -20.03 14.33
N LEU A 173 -5.90 -19.18 13.40
CA LEU A 173 -6.29 -17.81 13.68
C LEU A 173 -7.48 -17.75 14.64
N VAL A 174 -8.57 -18.44 14.30
CA VAL A 174 -9.81 -18.51 15.12
C VAL A 174 -9.51 -19.06 16.50
N THR A 175 -8.71 -20.13 16.59
CA THR A 175 -8.37 -20.76 17.88
C THR A 175 -7.59 -19.78 18.76
N ALA A 176 -6.56 -19.13 18.21
CA ALA A 176 -5.74 -18.16 18.94
C ALA A 176 -6.55 -16.92 19.37
N ALA A 177 -7.45 -16.44 18.50
CA ALA A 177 -8.35 -15.33 18.81
C ALA A 177 -9.28 -15.68 19.98
N TRP A 178 -9.94 -16.84 19.91
CA TRP A 178 -10.83 -17.32 20.97
C TRP A 178 -10.12 -17.45 22.31
N GLU A 179 -8.92 -18.01 22.35
CA GLU A 179 -8.14 -18.14 23.59
C GLU A 179 -7.82 -16.79 24.23
N GLU A 180 -7.46 -15.78 23.44
CA GLU A 180 -7.19 -14.44 23.94
C GLU A 180 -8.48 -13.74 24.41
N ASP A 181 -9.60 -13.91 23.70
CA ASP A 181 -10.91 -13.40 24.14
C ASP A 181 -11.34 -14.02 25.48
N GLN A 182 -11.12 -15.32 25.70
CA GLN A 182 -11.42 -15.94 27.00
C GLN A 182 -10.59 -15.31 28.14
N LYS A 183 -9.32 -14.99 27.88
CA LYS A 183 -8.45 -14.31 28.86
C LYS A 183 -8.96 -12.90 29.17
N VAL A 184 -9.33 -12.13 28.15
CA VAL A 184 -9.90 -10.79 28.30
C VAL A 184 -11.21 -10.84 29.06
N ALA A 185 -12.13 -11.72 28.66
CA ALA A 185 -13.43 -11.87 29.32
C ALA A 185 -13.25 -12.21 30.80
N LYS A 186 -12.36 -13.15 31.14
CA LYS A 186 -12.02 -13.50 32.52
C LYS A 186 -11.44 -12.31 33.30
N ALA A 187 -10.54 -11.54 32.68
CA ALA A 187 -9.94 -10.36 33.31
C ALA A 187 -10.97 -9.24 33.55
N LEU A 188 -11.87 -9.01 32.60
CA LEU A 188 -12.95 -8.02 32.73
C LEU A 188 -13.98 -8.42 33.79
N LEU A 189 -14.34 -9.70 33.88
CA LEU A 189 -15.24 -10.21 34.91
C LEU A 189 -14.68 -10.08 36.33
N ALA A 190 -13.35 -10.19 36.48
CA ALA A 190 -12.68 -10.04 37.77
C ALA A 190 -12.58 -8.57 38.24
N ARG A 191 -12.84 -7.61 37.35
CA ARG A 191 -12.64 -6.18 37.62
C ARG A 191 -13.80 -5.59 38.39
N LYS A 192 -13.50 -4.73 39.37
CA LYS A 192 -14.49 -3.88 40.03
C LYS A 192 -14.64 -2.57 39.27
N PRO A 193 -15.88 -2.14 38.95
CA PRO A 193 -16.12 -0.82 38.37
C PRO A 193 -15.50 0.29 39.24
N GLY A 194 -14.77 1.22 38.61
CA GLY A 194 -14.07 2.32 39.31
C GLY A 194 -12.63 2.02 39.74
N GLU A 195 -12.17 0.77 39.66
CA GLU A 195 -10.77 0.43 39.92
C GLU A 195 -9.90 0.80 38.71
N ALA A 196 -8.79 1.50 38.96
CA ALA A 196 -7.83 1.84 37.93
C ALA A 196 -7.21 0.55 37.35
N PRO A 197 -6.97 0.49 36.03
CA PRO A 197 -6.18 -0.57 35.43
C PRO A 197 -4.82 -0.71 36.12
N VAL A 198 -4.50 -1.89 36.62
CA VAL A 198 -3.15 -2.17 37.13
C VAL A 198 -2.31 -2.67 35.97
N HIS A 199 -1.19 -2.00 35.69
CA HIS A 199 -0.18 -2.52 34.77
C HIS A 199 0.53 -3.68 35.46
N SER A 200 0.34 -4.91 35.00
CA SER A 200 1.32 -5.96 35.31
C SER A 200 2.61 -5.58 34.56
N GLN A 201 3.67 -5.24 35.29
CA GLN A 201 4.99 -4.96 34.71
C GLN A 201 5.72 -6.22 34.24
N ASP A 202 5.13 -7.39 34.46
CA ASP A 202 5.73 -8.67 34.12
C ASP A 202 5.50 -8.97 32.64
N GLU A 203 6.60 -9.25 31.92
CA GLU A 203 6.70 -9.76 30.53
C GLU A 203 6.85 -8.77 29.36
N HIS A 204 7.51 -7.62 29.55
CA HIS A 204 8.06 -6.86 28.42
C HIS A 204 9.57 -6.62 28.55
N SER A 205 10.34 -7.71 28.60
CA SER A 205 11.78 -7.69 28.36
C SER A 205 12.07 -7.82 26.85
N HIS A 206 12.51 -6.70 26.28
CA HIS A 206 13.38 -6.51 25.09
C HIS A 206 13.04 -7.22 23.77
#